data_AF-A0A9P5X0I2-F1
#
_entry.id   AF-A0A9P5X0I2-F1
#
_cell.length_a   1.000
_cell.length_b   1.000
_cell.length_c   1.000
_cell.angle_alpha   90.00
_cell.angle_beta   90.00
_cell.angle_gamma   90.00
#
_symmetry.space_group_name_H-M   'P 1'
#
loop_
_entity.id
_entity.type
_entity.pdbx_description
1 polymer ?
#
loop_
_entity_poly.entity_id
_entity_poly.type
_entity_poly.pdbx_seq_one_letter_code
_entity_poly.pdbx_strand_id
1 'polypeptide(L)'
;MPTTKYQGFTREDLMHILKGMNIDLSPNTKLNAAKLETCLDEALDAAQRFSNIFPDIEGGIDLSDYRRWKRKTPVVDAFTRRTWGAIFQDNRIYEDQRQLAFARINQLIPDIGKEMDKKKIAFVVLKDGVSLKALVIKFFSVYEIDEKTPLVLINYASVTGKNQESLEDVIADFTPEEQRGRAYQMSDMEQNLFVRLLSLNRKHLSPTFKIPEEALDERCKIGFILPIGSPSTKDIARLSRISGCILCGETTHNTCSACLTAQYCSKECQRDDWKSHKALCKAIASGKWYTVTLESNPFSAMMSRMYKTSINRYDDPDDVATNNDADGNVIPPNYYEDDHYLVKIQVPLGDEANQMLVHDRYKTFELHLSELNNTEAFSAAIEAVGYEPKMYRWARREGDWEWKICFDRAPDRNPTW
;
A
#
# COMPACT_ATOMS: atom_id res chain seq x y z
N MET A 1 29.98 21.10 -8.56
CA MET A 1 29.31 20.97 -7.25
C MET A 1 29.01 19.50 -7.01
N PRO A 2 29.25 18.92 -5.82
CA PRO A 2 29.10 17.48 -5.63
C PRO A 2 27.63 17.12 -5.50
N THR A 3 26.97 16.79 -6.60
CA THR A 3 25.73 16.01 -6.58
C THR A 3 26.04 14.65 -5.98
N THR A 4 25.42 14.29 -4.87
CA THR A 4 25.63 12.97 -4.25
C THR A 4 25.04 11.87 -5.13
N LYS A 5 25.80 10.79 -5.34
CA LYS A 5 25.23 9.55 -5.88
C LYS A 5 24.22 9.03 -4.87
N TYR A 6 23.00 8.76 -5.34
CA TYR A 6 21.96 8.09 -4.57
C TYR A 6 22.53 6.77 -4.01
N GLN A 7 22.61 6.64 -2.69
CA GLN A 7 22.87 5.36 -2.04
C GLN A 7 21.54 4.62 -2.02
N GLY A 8 21.48 3.48 -2.72
CA GLY A 8 20.29 2.62 -2.71
C GLY A 8 19.96 2.12 -1.31
N PHE A 9 18.71 1.69 -1.12
CA PHE A 9 18.26 1.13 0.14
C PHE A 9 18.95 -0.21 0.42
N THR A 10 19.29 -0.46 1.68
CA THR A 10 19.66 -1.81 2.08
C THR A 10 18.42 -2.70 2.06
N ARG A 11 18.65 -4.03 2.05
CA ARG A 11 17.57 -5.01 2.18
C ARG A 11 16.69 -4.77 3.41
N GLU A 12 17.31 -4.40 4.52
CA GLU A 12 16.61 -4.15 5.79
C GLU A 12 15.76 -2.87 5.72
N ASP A 13 16.28 -1.82 5.09
CA ASP A 13 15.52 -0.58 4.89
C ASP A 13 14.26 -0.85 4.06
N LEU A 14 14.39 -1.61 2.96
CA LEU A 14 13.26 -1.99 2.11
C LEU A 14 12.18 -2.76 2.89
N MET A 15 12.58 -3.71 3.73
CA MET A 15 11.65 -4.47 4.57
C MET A 15 10.85 -3.56 5.51
N HIS A 16 11.51 -2.58 6.14
CA HIS A 16 10.82 -1.64 7.03
C HIS A 16 9.94 -0.64 6.29
N ILE A 17 10.40 -0.11 5.14
CA ILE A 17 9.59 0.80 4.33
C ILE A 17 8.31 0.09 3.84
N LEU A 18 8.44 -1.12 3.28
CA LEU A 18 7.29 -1.92 2.82
C LEU A 18 6.33 -2.24 3.96
N LYS A 19 6.84 -2.61 5.15
CA LYS A 19 6.01 -2.81 6.35
C LYS A 19 5.25 -1.54 6.74
N GLY A 20 5.89 -0.37 6.65
CA GLY A 20 5.25 0.94 6.85
C GLY A 20 4.09 1.22 5.88
N MET A 21 4.19 0.70 4.65
CA MET A 21 3.15 0.72 3.61
C MET A 21 2.08 -0.37 3.77
N ASN A 22 2.10 -1.13 4.86
CA ASN A 22 1.24 -2.30 5.16
C ASN A 22 1.51 -3.54 4.30
N ILE A 23 2.62 -3.57 3.58
CA ILE A 23 3.08 -4.74 2.82
C ILE A 23 3.96 -5.56 3.76
N ASP A 24 3.32 -6.48 4.47
CA ASP A 24 3.92 -7.27 5.54
C ASP A 24 4.47 -8.59 5.01
N LEU A 25 5.74 -8.56 4.59
CA LEU A 25 6.46 -9.74 4.14
C LEU A 25 6.95 -10.56 5.33
N SER A 26 7.01 -11.89 5.18
CA SER A 26 7.51 -12.80 6.22
C SER A 26 8.88 -12.34 6.75
N PRO A 27 9.11 -12.26 8.07
CA PRO A 27 10.42 -11.90 8.63
C PRO A 27 11.55 -12.85 8.20
N ASN A 28 11.21 -14.10 7.86
CA ASN A 28 12.15 -15.11 7.39
C ASN A 28 12.36 -15.08 5.87
N THR A 29 11.73 -14.13 5.17
CA THR A 29 11.91 -13.98 3.73
C THR A 29 13.40 -13.87 3.39
N LYS A 30 13.78 -14.47 2.27
CA LYS A 30 15.10 -14.43 1.64
C LYS A 30 15.07 -13.67 0.32
N LEU A 31 14.02 -12.89 0.06
CA LEU A 31 13.98 -11.98 -1.08
C LEU A 31 15.24 -11.10 -1.08
N ASN A 32 15.90 -11.02 -2.23
CA ASN A 32 17.06 -10.17 -2.42
C ASN A 32 16.63 -8.69 -2.53
N ALA A 33 17.60 -7.78 -2.43
CA ALA A 33 17.32 -6.33 -2.50
C ALA A 33 16.64 -5.93 -3.82
N ALA A 34 17.02 -6.51 -4.96
CA ALA A 34 16.42 -6.18 -6.25
C ALA A 34 14.92 -6.50 -6.33
N LYS A 35 14.49 -7.65 -5.79
CA LYS A 35 13.06 -8.01 -5.73
C LYS A 35 12.28 -7.12 -4.77
N LEU A 36 12.88 -6.77 -3.64
CA LEU A 36 12.27 -5.83 -2.68
C LEU A 36 12.17 -4.41 -3.25
N GLU A 37 13.17 -3.97 -4.02
CA GLU A 37 13.12 -2.69 -4.74
C GLU A 37 12.00 -2.69 -5.79
N THR A 38 11.83 -3.79 -6.52
CA THR A 38 10.73 -3.93 -7.49
C THR A 38 9.37 -3.86 -6.78
N CYS A 39 9.23 -4.58 -5.66
CA CYS A 39 8.03 -4.52 -4.82
C CYS A 39 7.76 -3.10 -4.30
N LEU A 40 8.81 -2.36 -3.90
CA LEU A 40 8.67 -0.96 -3.48
C LEU A 40 8.22 -0.06 -4.63
N ASP A 41 8.79 -0.21 -5.83
CA ASP A 41 8.37 0.57 -6.99
C ASP A 41 6.89 0.32 -7.32
N GLU A 42 6.46 -0.95 -7.34
CA GLU A 42 5.04 -1.30 -7.55
C GLU A 42 4.14 -0.75 -6.42
N ALA A 43 4.61 -0.73 -5.18
CA ALA A 43 3.89 -0.19 -4.05
C ALA A 43 3.72 1.34 -4.15
N LEU A 44 4.74 2.05 -4.64
CA LEU A 44 4.70 3.49 -4.86
C LEU A 44 3.77 3.85 -6.03
N ASP A 45 3.78 3.08 -7.11
CA ASP A 45 2.82 3.25 -8.21
C ASP A 45 1.38 2.97 -7.77
N ALA A 46 1.17 1.91 -6.98
CA ALA A 46 -0.14 1.59 -6.38
C ALA A 46 -0.64 2.71 -5.45
N ALA A 47 0.25 3.28 -4.63
CA ALA A 47 -0.04 4.42 -3.77
C ALA A 47 -0.44 5.68 -4.55
N GLN A 48 0.11 5.87 -5.76
CA GLN A 48 -0.26 6.93 -6.68
C GLN A 48 -1.49 6.57 -7.53
N ARG A 49 -2.03 5.35 -7.45
CA ARG A 49 -3.07 4.82 -8.35
C ARG A 49 -2.66 4.95 -9.82
N PHE A 50 -1.38 4.76 -10.11
CA PHE A 50 -0.79 5.07 -11.41
C PHE A 50 -1.52 4.36 -12.56
N SER A 51 -1.76 3.05 -12.45
CA SER A 51 -2.47 2.26 -13.46
C SER A 51 -3.94 2.66 -13.65
N ASN A 52 -4.58 3.27 -12.66
CA ASN A 52 -5.95 3.77 -12.79
C ASN A 52 -6.00 5.11 -13.52
N ILE A 53 -5.00 5.97 -13.27
CA ILE A 53 -4.88 7.28 -13.93
C ILE A 53 -4.41 7.10 -15.38
N PHE A 54 -3.53 6.12 -15.62
CA PHE A 54 -2.90 5.85 -16.91
C PHE A 54 -3.05 4.37 -17.31
N PRO A 55 -4.26 3.92 -17.70
CA PRO A 55 -4.51 2.50 -18.00
C PRO A 55 -3.79 2.00 -19.27
N ASP A 56 -3.68 2.85 -20.30
CA ASP A 56 -3.22 2.45 -21.65
C ASP A 56 -1.93 3.18 -22.08
N ILE A 57 -0.94 3.25 -21.18
CA ILE A 57 0.26 4.06 -21.43
C ILE A 57 1.32 3.36 -22.28
N GLU A 58 1.00 3.10 -23.54
CA GLU A 58 1.98 2.61 -24.52
C GLU A 58 2.95 3.74 -24.91
N GLY A 59 4.19 3.69 -24.40
CA GLY A 59 5.26 4.63 -24.76
C GLY A 59 5.57 5.73 -23.74
N GLY A 60 4.86 5.77 -22.61
CA GLY A 60 5.08 6.74 -21.51
C GLY A 60 4.26 8.03 -21.65
N ILE A 61 4.27 8.87 -20.61
CA ILE A 61 3.47 10.10 -20.54
C ILE A 61 4.13 11.18 -21.41
N ASP A 62 3.42 11.67 -22.44
CA ASP A 62 3.77 12.92 -23.10
C ASP A 62 2.94 14.08 -22.53
N LEU A 63 3.60 15.00 -21.82
CA LEU A 63 2.92 16.13 -21.20
C LEU A 63 2.40 17.16 -22.23
N SER A 64 2.80 17.07 -23.50
CA SER A 64 2.21 17.92 -24.55
C SER A 64 0.73 17.64 -24.79
N ASP A 65 0.28 16.44 -24.44
CA ASP A 65 -1.10 16.00 -24.65
C ASP A 65 -2.05 16.55 -23.59
N TYR A 66 -1.49 17.08 -22.49
CA TYR A 66 -2.25 17.57 -21.34
C TYR A 66 -2.25 19.09 -21.26
N ARG A 67 -3.36 19.63 -20.76
CA ARG A 67 -3.51 21.08 -20.56
C ARG A 67 -2.83 21.52 -19.26
N ARG A 68 -2.42 22.78 -19.20
CA ARG A 68 -1.98 23.41 -17.95
C ARG A 68 -3.15 23.48 -16.96
N TRP A 69 -2.88 23.23 -15.68
CA TRP A 69 -3.86 23.35 -14.60
C TRP A 69 -4.34 24.80 -14.49
N LYS A 70 -5.56 25.07 -14.98
CA LYS A 70 -6.20 26.39 -14.94
C LYS A 70 -7.52 26.38 -14.16
N ARG A 71 -7.81 25.30 -13.43
CA ARG A 71 -9.04 25.16 -12.66
C ARG A 71 -9.09 26.17 -11.51
N LYS A 72 -10.31 26.59 -11.14
CA LYS A 72 -10.55 27.36 -9.91
C LYS A 72 -10.29 26.51 -8.65
N THR A 73 -10.29 25.18 -8.80
CA THR A 73 -10.03 24.22 -7.74
C THR A 73 -8.56 24.27 -7.32
N PRO A 74 -8.27 24.52 -6.03
CA PRO A 74 -6.92 24.46 -5.47
C PRO A 74 -6.23 23.11 -5.74
N VAL A 75 -4.92 23.12 -5.99
CA VAL A 75 -4.10 21.91 -6.14
C VAL A 75 -4.15 21.04 -4.88
N VAL A 76 -4.23 21.65 -3.69
CA VAL A 76 -4.33 20.94 -2.41
C VAL A 76 -5.53 20.01 -2.33
N ASP A 77 -6.68 20.40 -2.86
CA ASP A 77 -7.91 19.60 -2.78
C ASP A 77 -7.76 18.32 -3.61
N ALA A 78 -7.00 18.40 -4.71
CA ALA A 78 -6.70 17.28 -5.59
C ALA A 78 -5.50 16.43 -5.12
N PHE A 79 -4.55 17.02 -4.39
CA PHE A 79 -3.43 16.31 -3.77
C PHE A 79 -3.82 15.55 -2.50
N THR A 80 -4.93 15.93 -1.85
CA THR A 80 -5.38 15.30 -0.60
C THR A 80 -6.16 14.03 -0.90
N ARG A 81 -5.48 12.87 -0.92
CA ARG A 81 -6.15 11.56 -0.89
C ARG A 81 -6.51 11.18 0.54
N ARG A 82 -7.79 11.26 0.87
CA ARG A 82 -8.27 11.13 2.25
C ARG A 82 -8.52 9.68 2.62
N THR A 83 -7.49 8.85 2.75
CA THR A 83 -7.73 7.52 3.34
C THR A 83 -8.34 7.65 4.74
N TRP A 84 -9.29 6.78 5.08
CA TRP A 84 -9.92 6.83 6.40
C TRP A 84 -8.92 6.65 7.54
N GLY A 85 -7.82 5.92 7.31
CA GLY A 85 -6.70 5.83 8.25
C GLY A 85 -5.99 7.16 8.53
N ALA A 86 -5.94 8.10 7.58
CA ALA A 86 -5.42 9.44 7.79
C ALA A 86 -6.41 10.33 8.58
N ILE A 87 -7.72 10.07 8.45
CA ILE A 87 -8.79 10.75 9.19
C ILE A 87 -8.87 10.27 10.65
N PHE A 88 -8.69 8.97 10.91
CA PHE A 88 -8.89 8.36 12.23
C PHE A 88 -7.66 8.33 13.15
N GLN A 89 -6.60 9.08 12.85
CA GLN A 89 -5.31 9.02 13.55
C GLN A 89 -4.74 7.59 13.58
N ASP A 90 -3.77 7.34 12.72
CA ASP A 90 -3.10 6.06 12.64
C ASP A 90 -2.36 5.73 13.96
N ASN A 91 -3.04 5.05 14.89
CA ASN A 91 -2.51 4.61 16.18
C ASN A 91 -1.51 3.45 16.06
N ARG A 92 -0.87 3.27 14.89
CA ARG A 92 0.15 2.24 14.69
C ARG A 92 1.39 2.57 15.53
N ILE A 93 1.81 1.60 16.33
CA ILE A 93 3.11 1.63 17.00
C ILE A 93 4.13 1.14 15.98
N TYR A 94 5.00 2.04 15.54
CA TYR A 94 6.10 1.71 14.66
C TYR A 94 7.27 1.19 15.48
N GLU A 95 7.74 -0.01 15.14
CA GLU A 95 8.89 -0.64 15.82
C GLU A 95 10.22 0.01 15.40
N ASP A 96 10.26 0.62 14.21
CA ASP A 96 11.45 1.22 13.61
C ASP A 96 11.08 2.52 12.87
N GLN A 97 11.92 3.55 12.98
CA GLN A 97 11.68 4.85 12.36
C GLN A 97 11.60 4.80 10.82
N ARG A 98 12.26 3.84 10.18
CA ARG A 98 12.22 3.64 8.72
C ARG A 98 10.80 3.34 8.22
N GLN A 99 9.95 2.77 9.06
CA GLN A 99 8.55 2.48 8.75
C GLN A 99 7.69 3.77 8.62
N LEU A 100 8.16 4.90 9.17
CA LEU A 100 7.48 6.19 9.07
C LEU A 100 7.75 6.90 7.73
N ALA A 101 8.78 6.47 6.97
CA ALA A 101 9.25 7.21 5.80
C ALA A 101 8.14 7.47 4.78
N PHE A 102 7.33 6.46 4.48
CA PHE A 102 6.20 6.60 3.56
C PHE A 102 5.10 7.52 4.09
N ALA A 103 4.73 7.39 5.37
CA ALA A 103 3.73 8.23 6.00
C ALA A 103 4.12 9.72 5.98
N ARG A 104 5.42 10.02 6.12
CA ARG A 104 5.97 11.37 6.04
C ARG A 104 5.83 11.97 4.64
N ILE A 105 6.12 11.19 3.59
CA ILE A 105 5.91 11.62 2.19
C ILE A 105 4.42 11.84 1.91
N ASN A 106 3.56 10.94 2.39
CA ASN A 106 2.12 11.03 2.24
C ASN A 106 1.52 12.27 2.90
N GLN A 107 2.11 12.76 4.00
CA GLN A 107 1.74 14.04 4.63
C GLN A 107 2.34 15.25 3.90
N LEU A 108 3.57 15.13 3.41
CA LEU A 108 4.29 16.21 2.76
C LEU A 108 3.62 16.66 1.45
N ILE A 109 3.18 15.74 0.60
CA ILE A 109 2.65 16.09 -0.73
C ILE A 109 1.39 16.98 -0.65
N PRO A 110 0.36 16.67 0.15
CA PRO A 110 -0.77 17.58 0.37
C PRO A 110 -0.35 18.94 0.96
N ASP A 111 0.60 18.94 1.90
CA ASP A 111 1.13 20.18 2.47
C ASP A 111 1.86 21.04 1.44
N ILE A 112 2.59 20.43 0.50
CA ILE A 112 3.18 21.12 -0.65
C ILE A 112 2.08 21.77 -1.49
N GLY A 113 1.02 21.02 -1.83
CA GLY A 113 -0.13 21.55 -2.58
C GLY A 113 -0.76 22.77 -1.89
N LYS A 114 -0.95 22.68 -0.57
CA LYS A 114 -1.49 23.79 0.25
C LYS A 114 -0.62 25.04 0.20
N GLU A 115 0.69 24.88 0.29
CA GLU A 115 1.63 26.00 0.26
C GLU A 115 1.76 26.59 -1.14
N MET A 116 1.70 25.77 -2.19
CA MET A 116 1.62 26.21 -3.59
C MET A 116 0.38 27.07 -3.82
N ASP A 117 -0.79 26.66 -3.32
CA ASP A 117 -2.02 27.42 -3.50
C ASP A 117 -2.04 28.72 -2.69
N LYS A 118 -1.72 28.65 -1.39
CA LYS A 118 -1.88 29.77 -0.45
C LYS A 118 -0.75 30.79 -0.52
N LYS A 119 0.49 30.32 -0.62
CA LYS A 119 1.69 31.18 -0.50
C LYS A 119 2.42 31.38 -1.82
N LYS A 120 1.99 30.66 -2.88
CA LYS A 120 2.61 30.70 -4.21
C LYS A 120 4.11 30.40 -4.14
N ILE A 121 4.47 29.35 -3.40
CA ILE A 121 5.87 28.90 -3.34
C ILE A 121 6.32 28.34 -4.68
N ALA A 122 7.58 28.58 -5.03
CA ALA A 122 8.21 28.07 -6.25
C ALA A 122 9.08 26.83 -5.97
N PHE A 123 9.48 26.61 -4.71
CA PHE A 123 10.30 25.46 -4.34
C PHE A 123 10.08 25.03 -2.88
N VAL A 124 10.48 23.79 -2.59
CA VAL A 124 10.63 23.28 -1.23
C VAL A 124 12.03 22.72 -1.01
N VAL A 125 12.48 22.76 0.24
CA VAL A 125 13.77 22.21 0.66
C VAL A 125 13.54 21.25 1.82
N LEU A 126 13.89 19.99 1.65
CA LEU A 126 13.84 18.98 2.70
C LEU A 126 15.24 18.90 3.30
N LYS A 127 15.39 19.20 4.58
CA LYS A 127 16.69 19.30 5.26
C LYS A 127 16.81 18.19 6.30
N ASP A 128 17.99 17.58 6.35
CA ASP A 128 18.42 16.74 7.46
C ASP A 128 19.64 17.38 8.11
N GLY A 129 19.43 17.97 9.30
CA GLY A 129 20.50 18.61 10.06
C GLY A 129 21.56 17.62 10.58
N VAL A 130 21.24 16.32 10.67
CA VAL A 130 22.18 15.30 11.19
C VAL A 130 23.11 14.82 10.09
N SER A 131 22.55 14.43 8.94
CA SER A 131 23.35 13.97 7.80
C SER A 131 23.95 15.12 6.96
N LEU A 132 23.56 16.37 7.25
CA LEU A 132 23.93 17.57 6.49
C LEU A 132 23.58 17.43 4.99
N LYS A 133 22.46 16.78 4.71
CA LYS A 133 21.90 16.59 3.38
C LYS A 133 20.63 17.40 3.21
N ALA A 134 20.39 17.85 1.99
CA ALA A 134 19.11 18.41 1.61
C ALA A 134 18.66 17.96 0.23
N LEU A 135 17.34 17.88 0.06
CA LEU A 135 16.68 17.70 -1.21
C LEU A 135 15.97 18.99 -1.57
N VAL A 136 16.44 19.65 -2.63
CA VAL A 136 15.80 20.84 -3.20
C VAL A 136 14.84 20.38 -4.29
N ILE A 137 13.58 20.82 -4.25
CA ILE A 137 12.54 20.52 -5.24
C ILE A 137 11.94 21.83 -5.72
N LYS A 138 12.08 22.14 -7.01
CA LYS A 138 11.54 23.32 -7.66
C LYS A 138 10.31 22.94 -8.48
N PHE A 139 9.21 23.65 -8.27
CA PHE A 139 7.98 23.47 -9.05
C PHE A 139 8.10 24.25 -10.34
N PHE A 140 8.00 23.55 -11.45
CA PHE A 140 8.06 24.18 -12.75
C PHE A 140 6.67 24.46 -13.27
N SER A 141 5.81 23.44 -13.28
CA SER A 141 4.48 23.59 -13.85
C SER A 141 3.50 22.50 -13.45
N VAL A 142 2.22 22.78 -13.57
CA VAL A 142 1.15 21.85 -13.21
C VAL A 142 0.30 21.53 -14.44
N TYR A 143 0.10 20.24 -14.69
CA TYR A 143 -0.73 19.71 -15.77
C TYR A 143 -2.00 19.07 -15.20
N GLU A 144 -3.09 19.18 -15.96
CA GLU A 144 -4.37 18.54 -15.67
C GLU A 144 -4.41 17.20 -16.40
N ILE A 145 -4.22 16.11 -15.65
CA ILE A 145 -4.29 14.75 -16.19
C ILE A 145 -5.75 14.33 -16.35
N ASP A 146 -6.54 14.58 -15.31
CA ASP A 146 -7.99 14.47 -15.31
C ASP A 146 -8.59 15.54 -14.38
N GLU A 147 -9.90 15.46 -14.14
CA GLU A 147 -10.64 16.43 -13.34
C GLU A 147 -10.17 16.58 -11.89
N LYS A 148 -9.56 15.53 -11.33
CA LYS A 148 -9.15 15.37 -9.94
C LYS A 148 -7.65 15.14 -9.77
N THR A 149 -6.89 14.97 -10.85
CA THR A 149 -5.48 14.58 -10.80
C THR A 149 -4.57 15.63 -11.44
N PRO A 150 -3.93 16.49 -10.65
CA PRO A 150 -2.84 17.33 -11.11
C PRO A 150 -1.53 16.56 -11.14
N LEU A 151 -0.72 16.82 -12.17
CA LEU A 151 0.67 16.38 -12.25
C LEU A 151 1.57 17.61 -12.14
N VAL A 152 2.39 17.67 -11.09
CA VAL A 152 3.34 18.78 -10.89
C VAL A 152 4.69 18.35 -11.43
N LEU A 153 5.09 18.93 -12.56
CA LEU A 153 6.43 18.78 -13.14
C LEU A 153 7.43 19.56 -12.30
N ILE A 154 8.53 18.90 -11.92
CA ILE A 154 9.52 19.43 -10.99
C ILE A 154 10.95 19.23 -11.48
N ASN A 155 11.84 20.08 -10.96
CA ASN A 155 13.28 19.85 -10.90
C ASN A 155 13.69 19.53 -9.48
N TYR A 156 14.61 18.59 -9.30
CA TYR A 156 15.10 18.25 -7.97
C TYR A 156 16.60 17.94 -7.94
N ALA A 157 17.26 18.28 -6.83
CA ALA A 157 18.67 18.02 -6.62
C ALA A 157 18.94 17.63 -5.16
N SER A 158 19.71 16.56 -4.98
CA SER A 158 20.25 16.17 -3.68
C SER A 158 21.60 16.85 -3.48
N VAL A 159 21.73 17.61 -2.40
CA VAL A 159 22.92 18.39 -2.06
C VAL A 159 23.42 18.04 -0.67
N THR A 160 24.70 18.25 -0.42
CA THR A 160 25.35 17.94 0.86
C THR A 160 26.30 19.06 1.26
N GLY A 161 26.34 19.41 2.54
CA GLY A 161 27.28 20.36 3.11
C GLY A 161 28.35 19.68 3.96
N LYS A 162 29.51 20.35 4.11
CA LYS A 162 30.55 19.90 5.05
C LYS A 162 30.19 20.21 6.51
N ASN A 163 29.39 21.25 6.70
CA ASN A 163 28.82 21.73 7.94
C ASN A 163 27.48 22.42 7.61
N GLN A 164 26.79 22.93 8.62
CA GLN A 164 25.48 23.55 8.43
C GLN A 164 25.53 24.82 7.58
N GLU A 165 26.54 25.67 7.76
CA GLU A 165 26.73 26.91 6.99
C GLU A 165 26.95 26.60 5.50
N SER A 166 27.90 25.71 5.19
CA SER A 166 28.17 25.22 3.84
C SER A 166 26.96 24.53 3.20
N LEU A 167 26.07 23.91 3.98
CA LEU A 167 24.84 23.34 3.44
C LEU A 167 23.86 24.44 3.02
N GLU A 168 23.70 25.47 3.86
CA GLU A 168 22.84 26.63 3.53
C GLU A 168 23.36 27.38 2.30
N ASP A 169 24.68 27.57 2.18
CA ASP A 169 25.30 28.19 0.99
C ASP A 169 24.96 27.40 -0.29
N VAL A 170 25.13 26.07 -0.25
CA VAL A 170 24.81 25.22 -1.40
C VAL A 170 23.31 25.22 -1.69
N ILE A 171 22.44 25.33 -0.68
CA ILE A 171 20.99 25.44 -0.91
C ILE A 171 20.64 26.78 -1.57
N ALA A 172 21.27 27.88 -1.14
CA ALA A 172 21.08 29.21 -1.69
C ALA A 172 21.36 29.26 -3.21
N ASP A 173 22.36 28.50 -3.69
CA ASP A 173 22.67 28.37 -5.12
C ASP A 173 21.52 27.79 -5.98
N PHE A 174 20.55 27.13 -5.34
CA PHE A 174 19.36 26.57 -6.00
C PHE A 174 18.09 27.36 -5.69
N THR A 175 18.09 28.28 -4.71
CA THR A 175 16.89 28.94 -4.22
C THR A 175 17.00 30.46 -4.39
N PRO A 176 16.56 31.02 -5.53
CA PRO A 176 16.66 32.46 -5.79
C PRO A 176 15.88 33.27 -4.75
N GLU A 177 16.46 34.39 -4.29
CA GLU A 177 15.86 35.24 -3.26
C GLU A 177 14.51 35.85 -3.69
N GLU A 178 14.29 36.03 -5.00
CA GLU A 178 13.02 36.58 -5.51
C GLU A 178 11.86 35.56 -5.42
N GLN A 179 12.18 34.28 -5.21
CA GLN A 179 11.20 33.20 -5.17
C GLN A 179 10.88 32.79 -3.73
N ARG A 180 9.58 32.56 -3.48
CA ARG A 180 9.13 32.06 -2.17
C ARG A 180 9.39 30.56 -2.06
N GLY A 181 10.01 30.15 -0.96
CA GLY A 181 10.25 28.74 -0.66
C GLY A 181 9.70 28.30 0.68
N ARG A 182 9.67 26.98 0.90
CA ARG A 182 9.36 26.38 2.20
C ARG A 182 10.35 25.27 2.55
N ALA A 183 10.88 25.30 3.77
CA ALA A 183 11.75 24.25 4.27
C ALA A 183 11.00 23.28 5.21
N TYR A 184 11.34 22.00 5.14
CA TYR A 184 10.83 20.92 5.98
C TYR A 184 12.00 20.13 6.58
N GLN A 185 11.85 19.66 7.82
CA GLN A 185 12.82 18.76 8.44
C GLN A 185 12.43 17.31 8.12
N MET A 186 13.32 16.60 7.43
CA MET A 186 13.11 15.21 7.00
C MET A 186 14.44 14.46 7.02
N SER A 187 14.42 13.24 7.55
CA SER A 187 15.62 12.39 7.62
C SER A 187 16.16 12.02 6.23
N ASP A 188 17.44 11.66 6.13
CA ASP A 188 18.02 11.12 4.89
C ASP A 188 17.21 9.94 4.34
N MET A 189 16.69 9.06 5.20
CA MET A 189 15.83 7.94 4.79
C MET A 189 14.54 8.42 4.10
N GLU A 190 13.85 9.39 4.69
CA GLU A 190 12.64 9.99 4.12
C GLU A 190 12.92 10.70 2.78
N GLN A 191 14.03 11.44 2.72
CA GLN A 191 14.46 12.12 1.50
C GLN A 191 14.80 11.12 0.39
N ASN A 192 15.50 10.03 0.71
CA ASN A 192 15.85 9.00 -0.26
C ASN A 192 14.63 8.25 -0.80
N LEU A 193 13.59 8.04 0.03
CA LEU A 193 12.34 7.44 -0.44
C LEU A 193 11.60 8.39 -1.39
N PHE A 194 11.62 9.69 -1.10
CA PHE A 194 11.04 10.66 -2.02
C PHE A 194 11.84 10.76 -3.33
N VAL A 195 13.18 10.74 -3.27
CA VAL A 195 14.02 10.67 -4.48
C VAL A 195 13.72 9.42 -5.30
N ARG A 196 13.49 8.26 -4.67
CA ARG A 196 13.08 7.03 -5.37
C ARG A 196 11.74 7.22 -6.06
N LEU A 197 10.73 7.76 -5.38
CA LEU A 197 9.43 8.09 -5.96
C LEU A 197 9.55 9.02 -7.18
N LEU A 198 10.31 10.11 -7.06
CA LEU A 198 10.51 11.06 -8.17
C LEU A 198 11.26 10.41 -9.34
N SER A 199 12.24 9.56 -9.04
CA SER A 199 12.98 8.80 -10.04
C SER A 199 12.12 7.74 -10.73
N LEU A 200 11.21 7.10 -10.00
CA LEU A 200 10.22 6.17 -10.56
C LEU A 200 9.29 6.92 -11.52
N ASN A 201 8.72 8.02 -11.05
CA ASN A 201 7.85 8.88 -11.86
C ASN A 201 8.55 9.36 -13.13
N ARG A 202 9.84 9.74 -13.07
CA ARG A 202 10.59 10.12 -14.28
C ARG A 202 10.63 9.00 -15.33
N LYS A 203 10.71 7.72 -14.94
CA LYS A 203 10.70 6.58 -15.87
C LYS A 203 9.37 6.45 -16.62
N HIS A 204 8.28 6.95 -16.04
CA HIS A 204 6.96 6.94 -16.65
C HIS A 204 6.76 8.02 -17.71
N LEU A 205 7.62 9.06 -17.76
CA LEU A 205 7.58 10.03 -18.85
C LEU A 205 8.08 9.40 -20.15
N SER A 206 7.45 9.77 -21.27
CA SER A 206 7.86 9.32 -22.59
C SER A 206 9.34 9.65 -22.85
N PRO A 207 10.12 8.72 -23.46
CA PRO A 207 11.49 9.02 -23.89
C PRO A 207 11.57 10.15 -24.91
N THR A 208 10.49 10.42 -25.65
CA THR A 208 10.42 11.49 -26.66
C THR A 208 9.97 12.83 -26.06
N PHE A 209 9.49 12.84 -24.81
CA PHE A 209 9.06 14.07 -24.15
C PHE A 209 10.21 15.07 -24.08
N LYS A 210 10.00 16.23 -24.73
CA LYS A 210 10.94 17.34 -24.69
C LYS A 210 10.71 18.14 -23.43
N ILE A 211 11.74 18.18 -22.60
CA ILE A 211 11.77 19.03 -21.42
C ILE A 211 11.67 20.49 -21.88
N PRO A 212 10.75 21.30 -21.32
CA PRO A 212 10.69 22.72 -21.62
C PRO A 212 12.04 23.38 -21.32
N GLU A 213 12.53 24.25 -22.20
CA GLU A 213 13.86 24.87 -22.07
C GLU A 213 14.00 25.66 -20.76
N GLU A 214 12.93 26.33 -20.34
CA GLU A 214 12.81 27.03 -19.05
C GLU A 214 12.93 26.10 -17.82
N ALA A 215 12.67 24.80 -17.99
CA ALA A 215 12.79 23.78 -16.95
C ALA A 215 14.17 23.10 -16.97
N LEU A 216 15.07 23.43 -17.90
CA LEU A 216 16.36 22.78 -17.99
C LEU A 216 17.34 23.42 -16.98
N ASP A 217 17.64 22.70 -15.90
CA ASP A 217 18.76 23.02 -15.00
C ASP A 217 19.65 21.78 -14.95
N GLU A 218 20.83 21.83 -15.58
CA GLU A 218 21.75 20.68 -15.70
C GLU A 218 22.21 20.14 -14.33
N ARG A 219 22.08 20.93 -13.27
CA ARG A 219 22.40 20.53 -11.89
C ARG A 219 21.26 19.73 -11.26
N CYS A 220 20.08 19.73 -11.86
CA CYS A 220 18.87 19.10 -11.36
C CYS A 220 18.47 17.89 -12.22
N LYS A 221 17.79 16.94 -11.58
CA LYS A 221 17.03 15.90 -12.24
C LYS A 221 15.59 16.37 -12.45
N ILE A 222 14.94 15.79 -13.43
CA ILE A 222 13.53 16.05 -13.72
C ILE A 222 12.70 14.88 -13.23
N GLY A 223 11.53 15.18 -12.70
CA GLY A 223 10.51 14.21 -12.31
C GLY A 223 9.16 14.90 -12.20
N PHE A 224 8.18 14.19 -11.66
CA PHE A 224 6.89 14.80 -11.36
C PHE A 224 6.33 14.25 -10.06
N ILE A 225 5.40 15.00 -9.48
CA ILE A 225 4.63 14.62 -8.30
C ILE A 225 3.19 14.40 -8.73
N LEU A 226 2.64 13.25 -8.35
CA LEU A 226 1.21 12.96 -8.37
C LEU A 226 0.67 12.96 -6.94
N PRO A 227 -0.66 13.08 -6.76
CA PRO A 227 -1.29 12.74 -5.50
C PRO A 227 -0.86 11.33 -5.06
N ILE A 228 -0.52 11.19 -3.78
CA ILE A 228 -0.16 9.90 -3.18
C ILE A 228 -1.12 9.63 -2.02
N GLY A 229 -1.45 8.36 -1.81
CA GLY A 229 -2.23 7.88 -0.68
C GLY A 229 -1.72 6.51 -0.24
N SER A 230 -2.41 5.84 0.70
CA SER A 230 -2.08 4.44 0.97
C SER A 230 -2.39 3.55 -0.24
N PRO A 231 -1.57 2.51 -0.52
CA PRO A 231 -1.94 1.48 -1.48
C PRO A 231 -3.31 0.89 -1.13
N SER A 232 -4.07 0.48 -2.15
CA SER A 232 -5.41 -0.08 -1.91
C SER A 232 -5.29 -1.42 -1.20
N THR A 233 -6.36 -1.85 -0.55
CA THR A 233 -6.44 -3.21 0.03
C THR A 233 -6.08 -4.30 -1.00
N LYS A 234 -6.53 -4.14 -2.24
CA LYS A 234 -6.18 -5.02 -3.38
C LYS A 234 -4.68 -5.06 -3.62
N ASP A 235 -4.05 -3.89 -3.71
CA ASP A 235 -2.61 -3.79 -3.97
C ASP A 235 -1.79 -4.33 -2.80
N ILE A 236 -2.19 -4.04 -1.55
CA ILE A 236 -1.52 -4.57 -0.36
C ILE A 236 -1.57 -6.10 -0.36
N ALA A 237 -2.74 -6.69 -0.62
CA ALA A 237 -2.90 -8.15 -0.67
C ALA A 237 -2.04 -8.78 -1.78
N ARG A 238 -2.04 -8.19 -2.98
CA ARG A 238 -1.22 -8.63 -4.12
C ARG A 238 0.27 -8.54 -3.82
N LEU A 239 0.75 -7.39 -3.33
CA LEU A 239 2.16 -7.11 -3.09
C LEU A 239 2.72 -7.86 -1.87
N SER A 240 1.86 -8.26 -0.94
CA SER A 240 2.25 -9.11 0.20
C SER A 240 2.42 -10.59 -0.19
N ARG A 241 2.00 -10.99 -1.41
CA ARG A 241 2.19 -12.34 -1.94
C ARG A 241 3.50 -12.43 -2.73
N ILE A 242 4.23 -13.54 -2.54
CA ILE A 242 5.47 -13.82 -3.25
C ILE A 242 5.18 -14.86 -4.33
N SER A 243 5.45 -14.54 -5.59
CA SER A 243 5.38 -15.50 -6.69
C SER A 243 6.62 -16.40 -6.71
N GLY A 244 6.44 -17.69 -6.97
CA GLY A 244 7.50 -18.70 -6.94
C GLY A 244 7.83 -19.15 -5.52
N CYS A 245 9.12 -19.31 -5.20
CA CYS A 245 9.53 -19.76 -3.88
C CYS A 245 9.10 -18.80 -2.77
N ILE A 246 8.34 -19.28 -1.77
CA ILE A 246 7.79 -18.44 -0.70
C ILE A 246 8.84 -17.71 0.15
N LEU A 247 10.10 -18.17 0.15
CA LEU A 247 11.19 -17.47 0.85
C LEU A 247 11.95 -16.51 -0.06
N CYS A 248 12.46 -16.95 -1.20
CA CYS A 248 13.36 -16.12 -2.03
C CYS A 248 12.74 -15.59 -3.32
N GLY A 249 11.50 -15.97 -3.64
CA GLY A 249 10.78 -15.61 -4.85
C GLY A 249 11.40 -16.14 -6.14
N GLU A 250 12.32 -17.11 -6.07
CA GLU A 250 12.87 -17.74 -7.27
C GLU A 250 11.82 -18.62 -7.94
N THR A 251 11.78 -18.60 -9.28
CA THR A 251 10.85 -19.43 -10.05
C THR A 251 11.09 -20.90 -9.74
N THR A 252 10.01 -21.62 -9.42
CA THR A 252 10.07 -23.04 -9.08
C THR A 252 8.74 -23.69 -9.41
N HIS A 253 8.79 -24.98 -9.71
CA HIS A 253 7.60 -25.83 -9.86
C HIS A 253 7.49 -26.86 -8.72
N ASN A 254 8.45 -26.89 -7.79
CA ASN A 254 8.42 -27.82 -6.67
C ASN A 254 7.49 -27.27 -5.59
N THR A 255 6.44 -28.03 -5.29
CA THR A 255 5.51 -27.75 -4.20
C THR A 255 5.77 -28.66 -3.00
N CYS A 256 5.31 -28.24 -1.84
CA CYS A 256 5.31 -29.06 -0.64
C CYS A 256 4.49 -30.33 -0.89
N SER A 257 5.10 -31.52 -0.77
CA SER A 257 4.45 -32.79 -1.10
C SER A 257 3.23 -33.13 -0.23
N ALA A 258 3.07 -32.47 0.93
CA ALA A 258 1.96 -32.72 1.84
C ALA A 258 0.74 -31.83 1.56
N CYS A 259 0.93 -30.53 1.34
CA CYS A 259 -0.18 -29.58 1.14
C CYS A 259 -0.33 -29.10 -0.30
N LEU A 260 0.65 -29.37 -1.17
CA LEU A 260 0.72 -28.99 -2.58
C LEU A 260 0.57 -27.48 -2.88
N THR A 261 0.56 -26.63 -1.85
CA THR A 261 0.27 -25.19 -1.97
C THR A 261 1.56 -24.37 -1.94
N ALA A 262 2.42 -24.56 -0.94
CA ALA A 262 3.65 -23.78 -0.82
C ALA A 262 4.71 -24.24 -1.81
N GLN A 263 5.34 -23.28 -2.50
CA GLN A 263 6.38 -23.50 -3.49
C GLN A 263 7.78 -23.22 -2.92
N TYR A 264 8.75 -24.08 -3.24
CA TYR A 264 10.13 -23.96 -2.77
C TYR A 264 11.13 -24.23 -3.90
N CYS A 265 12.18 -23.44 -4.05
CA CYS A 265 13.23 -23.71 -5.04
C CYS A 265 14.18 -24.84 -4.59
N SER A 266 14.25 -25.12 -3.27
CA SER A 266 15.13 -26.13 -2.69
C SER A 266 14.57 -26.69 -1.37
N LYS A 267 15.07 -27.86 -0.96
CA LYS A 267 14.77 -28.46 0.36
C LYS A 267 15.22 -27.56 1.53
N GLU A 268 16.25 -26.75 1.31
CA GLU A 268 16.73 -25.79 2.31
C GLU A 268 15.69 -24.70 2.56
N CYS A 269 15.13 -24.11 1.49
CA CYS A 269 14.07 -23.12 1.63
C CYS A 269 12.83 -23.71 2.30
N GLN A 270 12.47 -24.96 1.97
CA GLN A 270 11.38 -25.66 2.65
C GLN A 270 11.65 -25.84 4.15
N ARG A 271 12.87 -26.26 4.52
CA ARG A 271 13.25 -26.47 5.93
C ARG A 271 13.24 -25.17 6.73
N ASP A 272 13.67 -24.07 6.12
CA ASP A 272 13.75 -22.78 6.79
C ASP A 272 12.36 -22.17 7.00
N ASP A 273 11.44 -22.34 6.04
CA ASP A 273 10.05 -21.92 6.17
C ASP A 273 9.20 -22.87 7.04
N TRP A 274 9.69 -24.07 7.34
CA TRP A 274 8.90 -25.11 8.02
C TRP A 274 8.26 -24.63 9.32
N LYS A 275 8.94 -23.76 10.09
CA LYS A 275 8.40 -23.22 11.34
C LYS A 275 7.14 -22.38 11.14
N SER A 276 7.06 -21.61 10.06
CA SER A 276 5.89 -20.82 9.68
C SER A 276 4.86 -21.63 8.89
N HIS A 277 5.32 -22.55 8.06
CA HIS A 277 4.48 -23.34 7.17
C HIS A 277 3.76 -24.50 7.86
N LYS A 278 4.32 -25.08 8.92
CA LYS A 278 3.85 -26.35 9.50
C LYS A 278 2.37 -26.35 9.90
N ALA A 279 1.86 -25.32 10.58
CA ALA A 279 0.43 -25.24 10.91
C ALA A 279 -0.46 -25.23 9.66
N LEU A 280 -0.16 -24.35 8.70
CA LEU A 280 -0.88 -24.27 7.43
C LEU A 280 -0.84 -25.61 6.69
N CYS A 281 0.35 -26.20 6.59
CA CYS A 281 0.58 -27.48 5.94
C CYS A 281 -0.30 -28.58 6.53
N LYS A 282 -0.34 -28.67 7.88
CA LYS A 282 -1.18 -29.64 8.58
C LYS A 282 -2.67 -29.37 8.40
N ALA A 283 -3.08 -28.10 8.40
CA ALA A 283 -4.47 -27.71 8.15
C ALA A 283 -4.92 -28.15 6.76
N ILE A 284 -4.12 -27.88 5.71
CA ILE A 284 -4.44 -28.29 4.34
C ILE A 284 -4.39 -29.82 4.19
N ALA A 285 -3.33 -30.46 4.69
CA ALA A 285 -3.11 -31.89 4.46
C ALA A 285 -4.01 -32.82 5.30
N SER A 286 -4.49 -32.36 6.46
CA SER A 286 -5.17 -33.23 7.44
C SER A 286 -6.22 -32.53 8.31
N GLY A 287 -6.59 -31.29 7.96
CA GLY A 287 -7.69 -30.57 8.61
C GLY A 287 -9.04 -31.04 8.10
N LYS A 288 -10.07 -30.88 8.93
CA LYS A 288 -11.46 -31.07 8.53
C LYS A 288 -11.98 -29.77 7.94
N TRP A 289 -12.12 -29.76 6.62
CA TRP A 289 -12.63 -28.62 5.85
C TRP A 289 -14.13 -28.71 5.67
N TYR A 290 -14.82 -27.60 5.89
CA TYR A 290 -16.25 -27.48 5.68
C TYR A 290 -16.48 -26.48 4.55
N THR A 291 -17.26 -26.88 3.56
CA THR A 291 -17.79 -25.94 2.57
C THR A 291 -18.90 -25.12 3.24
N VAL A 292 -18.78 -23.81 3.18
CA VAL A 292 -19.73 -22.86 3.72
C VAL A 292 -20.16 -21.88 2.64
N THR A 293 -21.44 -21.53 2.66
CA THR A 293 -21.98 -20.40 1.90
C THR A 293 -21.98 -19.19 2.81
N LEU A 294 -21.18 -18.18 2.46
CA LEU A 294 -21.13 -16.92 3.19
C LEU A 294 -22.09 -15.91 2.54
N GLU A 295 -22.71 -15.07 3.36
CA GLU A 295 -23.78 -14.18 2.92
C GLU A 295 -23.46 -12.72 3.26
N SER A 296 -23.89 -11.80 2.40
CA SER A 296 -23.92 -10.38 2.76
C SER A 296 -24.83 -10.17 3.97
N ASN A 297 -24.53 -9.16 4.80
CA ASN A 297 -25.26 -8.89 6.03
C ASN A 297 -26.79 -8.88 5.81
N PRO A 298 -27.56 -9.84 6.37
CA PRO A 298 -29.00 -9.90 6.17
C PRO A 298 -29.77 -8.76 6.87
N PHE A 299 -29.17 -8.09 7.86
CA PHE A 299 -29.73 -6.87 8.47
C PHE A 299 -29.48 -5.61 7.63
N SER A 300 -28.64 -5.68 6.60
CA SER A 300 -28.36 -4.56 5.67
C SER A 300 -29.61 -4.13 4.91
N ALA A 301 -30.48 -5.04 4.46
CA ALA A 301 -31.63 -4.63 3.64
C ALA A 301 -32.56 -3.63 4.35
N MET A 302 -32.71 -3.72 5.69
CA MET A 302 -33.57 -2.84 6.48
C MET A 302 -32.82 -1.69 7.18
N MET A 303 -31.53 -1.86 7.53
CA MET A 303 -30.69 -0.87 8.25
C MET A 303 -29.61 -0.18 7.40
N SER A 304 -29.41 -0.57 6.14
CA SER A 304 -28.46 0.06 5.19
C SER A 304 -28.80 1.53 4.90
N ARG A 305 -30.04 1.96 5.17
CA ARG A 305 -30.42 3.38 5.17
C ARG A 305 -29.89 4.19 6.36
N MET A 306 -29.41 3.55 7.43
CA MET A 306 -29.00 4.25 8.67
C MET A 306 -27.56 3.96 9.13
N TYR A 307 -26.96 2.81 8.82
CA TYR A 307 -25.61 2.43 9.30
C TYR A 307 -24.77 1.76 8.21
N LYS A 308 -24.45 2.49 7.14
CA LYS A 308 -23.50 2.04 6.11
C LYS A 308 -22.08 2.40 6.51
N THR A 309 -21.45 1.64 7.42
CA THR A 309 -20.07 1.92 7.85
C THR A 309 -19.29 0.68 8.27
N SER A 310 -19.04 -0.23 7.32
CA SER A 310 -17.78 -1.01 7.31
C SER A 310 -16.76 -0.23 6.48
N ILE A 311 -16.32 0.90 7.01
CA ILE A 311 -15.27 1.70 6.38
C ILE A 311 -13.95 0.94 6.53
N ASN A 312 -13.38 0.48 5.41
CA ASN A 312 -12.01 -0.02 5.42
C ASN A 312 -11.04 1.16 5.59
N ARG A 313 -10.13 1.06 6.55
CA ARG A 313 -9.14 2.11 6.85
C ARG A 313 -8.23 2.45 5.67
N TYR A 314 -8.08 1.53 4.72
CA TYR A 314 -7.20 1.69 3.55
C TYR A 314 -7.91 2.23 2.31
N ASP A 315 -9.24 2.25 2.30
CA ASP A 315 -10.01 2.73 1.16
C ASP A 315 -10.05 4.26 1.16
N ASP A 316 -10.00 4.84 -0.05
CA ASP A 316 -10.27 6.25 -0.26
C ASP A 316 -11.79 6.45 -0.37
N PRO A 317 -12.41 7.38 0.39
CA PRO A 317 -13.82 7.73 0.27
C PRO A 317 -14.25 8.00 -1.19
N ASP A 318 -13.36 8.54 -2.02
CA ASP A 318 -13.64 8.81 -3.43
C ASP A 318 -13.67 7.53 -4.29
N ASP A 319 -12.91 6.49 -3.91
CA ASP A 319 -12.96 5.15 -4.53
C ASP A 319 -14.22 4.36 -4.08
N VAL A 320 -14.76 4.68 -2.90
CA VAL A 320 -15.98 4.04 -2.35
C VAL A 320 -17.25 4.62 -2.97
N ALA A 321 -17.24 5.89 -3.38
CA ALA A 321 -18.39 6.57 -3.98
C ALA A 321 -18.78 6.05 -5.38
N THR A 322 -17.85 5.40 -6.09
CA THR A 322 -18.09 4.81 -7.43
C THR A 322 -18.66 3.39 -7.36
N ASN A 323 -18.50 2.67 -6.25
CA ASN A 323 -19.12 1.35 -6.02
C ASN A 323 -20.49 1.51 -5.34
N ASN A 324 -21.35 2.33 -5.93
CA ASN A 324 -22.74 2.53 -5.52
C ASN A 324 -23.67 1.40 -5.99
N ASP A 325 -23.23 0.15 -5.90
CA ASP A 325 -24.12 -1.00 -6.10
C ASP A 325 -24.80 -1.31 -4.77
N ALA A 326 -25.93 -0.65 -4.58
CA ALA A 326 -26.79 -0.69 -3.41
C ALA A 326 -27.59 -2.00 -3.28
N ASP A 327 -27.08 -3.11 -3.80
CA ASP A 327 -27.70 -4.42 -3.64
C ASP A 327 -26.72 -5.36 -2.94
N GLY A 328 -27.18 -6.04 -1.89
CA GLY A 328 -26.36 -6.97 -1.09
C GLY A 328 -25.88 -8.22 -1.85
N ASN A 329 -25.88 -8.18 -3.19
CA ASN A 329 -25.60 -9.28 -4.11
C ASN A 329 -24.31 -9.05 -4.93
N VAL A 330 -23.50 -8.04 -4.62
CA VAL A 330 -22.20 -7.88 -5.28
C VAL A 330 -21.28 -9.01 -4.84
N ILE A 331 -20.88 -9.86 -5.79
CA ILE A 331 -19.94 -10.95 -5.56
C ILE A 331 -18.64 -10.36 -5.00
N PRO A 332 -18.17 -10.79 -3.81
CA PRO A 332 -16.93 -10.29 -3.25
C PRO A 332 -15.76 -10.53 -4.21
N PRO A 333 -14.77 -9.64 -4.30
CA PRO A 333 -13.59 -9.86 -5.15
C PRO A 333 -12.72 -11.02 -4.65
N ASN A 334 -12.15 -11.84 -5.55
CA ASN A 334 -11.25 -12.95 -5.19
C ASN A 334 -9.77 -12.54 -5.30
N TYR A 335 -9.22 -11.86 -4.29
CA TYR A 335 -7.80 -11.44 -4.31
C TYR A 335 -6.81 -12.55 -3.97
N TYR A 336 -7.29 -13.63 -3.34
CA TYR A 336 -6.48 -14.77 -2.94
C TYR A 336 -6.45 -15.86 -4.01
N GLU A 337 -7.27 -15.75 -5.05
CA GLU A 337 -7.40 -16.76 -6.11
C GLU A 337 -7.66 -18.15 -5.51
N ASP A 338 -6.72 -19.08 -5.69
CA ASP A 338 -6.75 -20.44 -5.17
C ASP A 338 -5.93 -20.63 -3.88
N ASP A 339 -5.31 -19.57 -3.35
CA ASP A 339 -4.48 -19.65 -2.15
C ASP A 339 -5.32 -19.80 -0.87
N HIS A 340 -4.68 -20.39 0.13
CA HIS A 340 -5.20 -20.47 1.48
C HIS A 340 -4.79 -19.23 2.27
N TYR A 341 -5.73 -18.65 3.01
CA TYR A 341 -5.51 -17.46 3.82
C TYR A 341 -6.24 -17.58 5.16
N LEU A 342 -5.90 -16.72 6.11
CA LEU A 342 -6.58 -16.69 7.40
C LEU A 342 -7.84 -15.80 7.30
N VAL A 343 -8.91 -16.23 7.96
CA VAL A 343 -10.10 -15.42 8.22
C VAL A 343 -10.28 -15.27 9.72
N LYS A 344 -10.76 -14.10 10.13
CA LYS A 344 -11.25 -13.81 11.47
C LYS A 344 -12.74 -14.09 11.49
N ILE A 345 -13.16 -14.90 12.44
CA ILE A 345 -14.55 -15.28 12.65
C ILE A 345 -14.94 -14.74 14.02
N GLN A 346 -15.87 -13.79 14.06
CA GLN A 346 -16.33 -13.16 15.30
C GLN A 346 -17.73 -13.66 15.65
N VAL A 347 -17.90 -14.03 16.92
CA VAL A 347 -19.17 -14.50 17.46
C VAL A 347 -19.88 -13.30 18.09
N PRO A 348 -21.15 -13.04 17.76
CA PRO A 348 -21.89 -11.95 18.39
C PRO A 348 -22.14 -12.25 19.87
N LEU A 349 -22.23 -11.19 20.67
CA LEU A 349 -22.51 -11.26 22.10
C LEU A 349 -24.02 -11.44 22.32
N GLY A 350 -24.44 -12.61 22.81
CA GLY A 350 -25.84 -12.89 23.19
C GLY A 350 -26.20 -14.38 23.08
N ASP A 351 -27.22 -14.80 23.83
CA ASP A 351 -27.66 -16.22 23.92
C ASP A 351 -28.30 -16.76 22.62
N GLU A 352 -28.59 -15.91 21.63
CA GLU A 352 -29.22 -16.25 20.34
C GLU A 352 -28.31 -15.95 19.13
N ALA A 353 -27.01 -16.21 19.26
CA ALA A 353 -26.05 -16.01 18.18
C ALA A 353 -26.25 -17.02 17.02
N ASN A 354 -27.07 -16.68 16.02
CA ASN A 354 -27.32 -17.52 14.84
C ASN A 354 -26.45 -17.17 13.61
N GLN A 355 -25.55 -16.20 13.75
CA GLN A 355 -24.68 -15.69 12.69
C GLN A 355 -23.30 -15.33 13.23
N MET A 356 -22.25 -15.54 12.43
CA MET A 356 -20.88 -15.12 12.75
C MET A 356 -20.33 -14.22 11.65
N LEU A 357 -19.61 -13.16 12.04
CA LEU A 357 -18.94 -12.26 11.10
C LEU A 357 -17.62 -12.88 10.64
N VAL A 358 -17.42 -12.99 9.32
CA VAL A 358 -16.23 -13.55 8.68
C VAL A 358 -15.58 -12.50 7.80
N HIS A 359 -14.31 -12.21 8.05
CA HIS A 359 -13.52 -11.32 7.19
C HIS A 359 -12.04 -11.71 7.20
N ASP A 360 -11.30 -11.38 6.13
CA ASP A 360 -9.86 -11.57 6.06
C ASP A 360 -9.08 -10.45 6.79
N ARG A 361 -7.74 -10.54 6.78
CA ARG A 361 -6.83 -9.56 7.41
C ARG A 361 -7.09 -8.13 6.95
N TYR A 362 -7.29 -7.95 5.65
CA TYR A 362 -7.36 -6.63 5.02
C TYR A 362 -8.81 -6.19 4.81
N LYS A 363 -9.80 -6.95 5.30
CA LYS A 363 -11.23 -6.71 5.08
C LYS A 363 -11.57 -6.49 3.60
N THR A 364 -10.96 -7.32 2.74
CA THR A 364 -11.30 -7.45 1.33
C THR A 364 -12.75 -7.92 1.13
N PHE A 365 -13.28 -8.67 2.10
CA PHE A 365 -14.69 -9.02 2.21
C PHE A 365 -15.10 -9.02 3.69
N GLU A 366 -16.38 -8.79 3.94
CA GLU A 366 -16.98 -8.86 5.28
C GLU A 366 -18.35 -9.52 5.12
N LEU A 367 -18.43 -10.81 5.44
CA LEU A 367 -19.59 -11.67 5.17
C LEU A 367 -20.03 -12.39 6.44
N HIS A 368 -21.16 -13.07 6.37
CA HIS A 368 -21.78 -13.75 7.52
C HIS A 368 -21.89 -15.24 7.26
N LEU A 369 -21.48 -16.02 8.27
CA LEU A 369 -21.76 -17.45 8.36
C LEU A 369 -23.04 -17.64 9.17
N SER A 370 -24.13 -18.05 8.53
CA SER A 370 -25.43 -18.26 9.18
C SER A 370 -25.69 -19.74 9.49
N GLU A 371 -26.32 -20.03 10.63
CA GLU A 371 -26.67 -21.40 11.03
C GLU A 371 -27.65 -22.06 10.04
N LEU A 372 -28.60 -21.28 9.52
CA LEU A 372 -29.63 -21.75 8.60
C LEU A 372 -29.06 -22.43 7.35
N ASN A 373 -28.04 -21.81 6.75
CA ASN A 373 -27.45 -22.29 5.50
C ASN A 373 -26.20 -23.14 5.70
N ASN A 374 -25.67 -23.18 6.92
CA ASN A 374 -24.39 -23.82 7.23
C ASN A 374 -24.43 -24.68 8.49
N THR A 375 -25.53 -25.39 8.77
CA THR A 375 -25.79 -26.03 10.07
C THR A 375 -24.63 -26.86 10.63
N GLU A 376 -24.04 -27.74 9.82
CA GLU A 376 -22.91 -28.59 10.25
C GLU A 376 -21.64 -27.76 10.53
N ALA A 377 -21.33 -26.83 9.61
CA ALA A 377 -20.15 -25.98 9.71
C ALA A 377 -20.27 -24.94 10.84
N PHE A 378 -21.47 -24.43 11.09
CA PHE A 378 -21.79 -23.50 12.17
C PHE A 378 -21.62 -24.18 13.52
N SER A 379 -22.14 -25.41 13.66
CA SER A 379 -21.93 -26.23 14.87
C SER A 379 -20.44 -26.47 15.12
N ALA A 380 -19.69 -26.83 14.08
CA ALA A 380 -18.24 -27.00 14.17
C ALA A 380 -17.51 -25.69 14.52
N ALA A 381 -17.99 -24.55 14.03
CA ALA A 381 -17.44 -23.24 14.33
C ALA A 381 -17.66 -22.85 15.81
N ILE A 382 -18.86 -23.09 16.36
CA ILE A 382 -19.20 -22.87 17.77
C ILE A 382 -18.34 -23.75 18.68
N GLU A 383 -18.18 -25.03 18.35
CA GLU A 383 -17.30 -25.93 19.11
C GLU A 383 -15.84 -25.45 19.07
N ALA A 384 -15.37 -25.02 17.90
CA ALA A 384 -13.99 -24.61 17.70
C ALA A 384 -13.63 -23.25 18.34
N VAL A 385 -14.59 -22.32 18.44
CA VAL A 385 -14.38 -21.01 19.09
C VAL A 385 -14.48 -21.11 20.62
N GLY A 386 -15.30 -22.02 21.13
CA GLY A 386 -15.49 -22.20 22.57
C GLY A 386 -16.06 -20.94 23.22
N TYR A 387 -15.36 -20.39 24.22
CA TYR A 387 -15.78 -19.20 24.97
C TYR A 387 -15.15 -17.89 24.47
N GLU A 388 -14.30 -17.95 23.42
CA GLU A 388 -13.64 -16.77 22.90
C GLU A 388 -14.59 -15.93 22.04
N PRO A 389 -14.48 -14.59 22.04
CA PRO A 389 -15.34 -13.73 21.21
C PRO A 389 -14.98 -13.80 19.71
N LYS A 390 -13.86 -14.45 19.38
CA LYS A 390 -13.35 -14.59 18.01
C LYS A 390 -12.40 -15.75 17.88
N MET A 391 -12.27 -16.26 16.66
CA MET A 391 -11.23 -17.21 16.27
C MET A 391 -10.61 -16.84 14.93
N TYR A 392 -9.44 -17.41 14.64
CA TYR A 392 -8.78 -17.33 13.33
C TYR A 392 -8.69 -18.71 12.72
N ARG A 393 -9.14 -18.86 11.48
CA ARG A 393 -9.18 -20.14 10.77
C ARG A 393 -8.67 -20.01 9.35
N TRP A 394 -8.09 -21.09 8.84
CA TRP A 394 -7.67 -21.15 7.45
C TRP A 394 -8.89 -21.31 6.56
N ALA A 395 -8.93 -20.52 5.49
CA ALA A 395 -9.97 -20.55 4.49
C ALA A 395 -9.37 -20.55 3.09
N ARG A 396 -10.15 -21.06 2.13
CA ARG A 396 -9.93 -20.94 0.70
C ARG A 396 -11.26 -20.66 0.03
N ARG A 397 -11.28 -19.83 -1.01
CA ARG A 397 -12.48 -19.59 -1.80
C ARG A 397 -12.66 -20.67 -2.87
N GLU A 398 -13.86 -21.16 -3.05
CA GLU A 398 -14.20 -22.19 -4.06
C GLU A 398 -15.23 -21.71 -5.08
N GLY A 399 -15.99 -20.66 -4.76
CA GLY A 399 -16.97 -20.08 -5.67
C GLY A 399 -17.29 -18.63 -5.31
N ASP A 400 -18.31 -18.08 -5.97
CA ASP A 400 -18.70 -16.68 -5.77
C ASP A 400 -19.13 -16.39 -4.33
N TRP A 401 -19.87 -17.31 -3.72
CA TRP A 401 -20.35 -17.23 -2.34
C TRP A 401 -19.90 -18.40 -1.46
N GLU A 402 -19.01 -19.26 -1.98
CA GLU A 402 -18.59 -20.50 -1.34
C GLU A 402 -17.14 -20.45 -0.87
N TRP A 403 -16.93 -20.82 0.39
CA TRP A 403 -15.63 -20.94 1.03
C TRP A 403 -15.45 -22.32 1.64
N LYS A 404 -14.22 -22.83 1.64
CA LYS A 404 -13.83 -23.94 2.51
C LYS A 404 -13.13 -23.36 3.74
N ILE A 405 -13.60 -23.71 4.93
CA ILE A 405 -13.01 -23.29 6.20
C ILE A 405 -12.61 -24.51 7.02
N CYS A 406 -11.39 -24.51 7.54
CA CYS A 406 -10.89 -25.54 8.45
C CYS A 406 -11.07 -25.06 9.89
N PHE A 407 -12.03 -25.66 10.64
CA PHE A 407 -12.34 -25.26 12.01
C PHE A 407 -11.49 -25.97 13.08
N ASP A 408 -10.99 -27.17 12.79
CA ASP A 408 -10.28 -28.03 13.74
C ASP A 408 -8.79 -27.69 13.90
N ARG A 409 -8.21 -26.90 12.99
CA ARG A 409 -6.80 -26.49 13.04
C ARG A 409 -6.68 -24.97 13.15
N ALA A 410 -6.22 -24.51 14.31
CA ALA A 410 -5.85 -23.12 14.54
C ALA A 410 -4.46 -22.80 13.94
N PRO A 411 -4.18 -21.53 13.59
CA PRO A 411 -2.83 -21.10 13.28
C PRO A 411 -1.90 -21.22 14.51
N ASP A 412 -0.59 -21.41 14.29
CA ASP A 412 0.40 -21.54 15.37
C ASP A 412 0.51 -20.29 16.27
N ARG A 413 0.09 -19.13 15.76
CA ARG A 413 0.05 -17.86 16.50
C ARG A 413 -1.24 -17.13 16.19
N ASN A 414 -1.84 -16.53 17.21
CA ASN A 414 -2.95 -15.60 17.02
C ASN A 414 -2.42 -14.34 16.32
N PRO A 415 -2.94 -14.01 15.13
CA PRO A 415 -2.52 -12.81 14.45
C PRO A 415 -2.99 -11.54 15.18
N THR A 416 -2.19 -10.48 15.09
CA THR A 416 -2.46 -9.16 15.69
C THR A 416 -3.41 -8.32 14.83
N TRP A 417 -4.59 -8.85 14.51
CA TRP A 417 -5.61 -8.23 13.65
C TRP A 417 -6.72 -7.50 14.41
#